data_AF-A0A5K0XNP3-F1
#
_entry.id   AF-A0A5K0XNP3-F1
#
_cell.length_a   1.000
_cell.length_b   1.000
_cell.length_c   1.000
_cell.angle_alpha   90.00
_cell.angle_beta   90.00
_cell.angle_gamma   90.00
#
_symmetry.space_group_name_H-M   'P 1'
#
loop_
_entity.id
_entity.type
_entity.pdbx_description
1 polymer ?
#
loop_
_entity_poly.entity_id
_entity_poly.type
_entity_poly.pdbx_seq_one_letter_code
_entity_poly.pdbx_strand_id
1 'polypeptide(L)'
;GGSGSVQDVLFSNIQVSEVQFPIVIDQFYCDRSSCRNQTSAVALAGITYERIRGTYTVKPVHFACSDEVPCTDVILNRISLEPIQESYHMYQPYCWQVFGDLQTPTEPPIDCLMVGKPAKAHTQSDRDAC
;
A
#
# COMPACT_ATOMS: atom_id res chain seq x y z
N GLY A 1 -0.64 -10.20 13.77
CA GLY A 1 -1.74 -9.27 13.59
C GLY A 1 -3.00 -10.09 13.61
N GLY A 2 -4.06 -9.58 13.00
CA GLY A 2 -5.26 -10.38 12.75
C GLY A 2 -5.03 -11.47 11.70
N SER A 3 -6.07 -12.26 11.46
CA SER A 3 -6.16 -13.20 10.35
C SER A 3 -7.43 -12.89 9.55
N GLY A 4 -7.35 -12.99 8.23
CA GLY A 4 -8.45 -12.69 7.33
C GLY A 4 -7.93 -12.28 5.96
N SER A 5 -8.84 -11.90 5.06
CA SER A 5 -8.49 -11.42 3.73
C SER A 5 -9.38 -10.26 3.31
N VAL A 6 -8.77 -9.29 2.62
CA VAL A 6 -9.48 -8.23 1.90
C VAL A 6 -8.98 -8.28 0.46
N GLN A 7 -9.92 -8.39 -0.48
CA GLN A 7 -9.62 -8.59 -1.90
C GLN A 7 -10.52 -7.69 -2.76
N ASP A 8 -10.05 -7.35 -3.94
CA ASP A 8 -10.82 -6.69 -5.01
C ASP A 8 -11.46 -5.35 -4.56
N VAL A 9 -10.64 -4.47 -3.99
CA VAL A 9 -11.08 -3.15 -3.52
C VAL A 9 -10.71 -2.07 -4.52
N LEU A 10 -11.70 -1.25 -4.91
CA LEU A 10 -11.49 -0.10 -5.79
C LEU A 10 -11.74 1.22 -5.05
N PHE A 11 -10.70 2.05 -5.00
CA PHE A 11 -10.78 3.47 -4.65
C PHE A 11 -10.68 4.28 -5.93
N SER A 12 -11.77 4.93 -6.35
CA SER A 12 -11.81 5.64 -7.63
C SER A 12 -12.39 7.04 -7.52
N ASN A 13 -11.83 7.98 -8.28
CA ASN A 13 -12.35 9.34 -8.45
C ASN A 13 -12.45 10.11 -7.12
N ILE A 14 -11.34 10.13 -6.38
CA ILE A 14 -11.24 10.75 -5.06
C ILE A 14 -10.49 12.07 -5.19
N GLN A 15 -11.04 13.13 -4.60
CA GLN A 15 -10.37 14.41 -4.45
C GLN A 15 -10.04 14.65 -2.98
N VAL A 16 -8.77 14.90 -2.68
CA VAL A 16 -8.29 15.22 -1.32
C VAL A 16 -7.86 16.68 -1.22
N SER A 17 -7.93 17.26 -0.03
CA SER A 17 -7.47 18.63 0.22
C SER A 17 -6.76 18.66 1.57
N GLU A 18 -5.50 19.11 1.57
CA GLU A 18 -4.68 19.36 2.76
C GLU A 18 -4.54 18.16 3.71
N VAL A 19 -4.61 16.93 3.18
CA VAL A 19 -4.51 15.72 4.00
C VAL A 19 -3.06 15.34 4.29
N GLN A 20 -2.76 14.77 5.45
CA GLN A 20 -1.38 14.37 5.76
C GLN A 20 -0.90 13.21 4.86
N PHE A 21 -1.74 12.19 4.70
CA PHE A 21 -1.44 10.96 3.96
C PHE A 21 -2.65 10.56 3.09
N PRO A 22 -2.66 10.90 1.78
CA PRO A 22 -3.78 10.60 0.89
C PRO A 22 -4.07 9.12 0.70
N ILE A 23 -3.02 8.29 0.60
CA ILE A 23 -3.12 6.87 0.28
C ILE A 23 -2.31 6.08 1.32
N VAL A 24 -2.98 5.22 2.07
CA VAL A 24 -2.37 4.47 3.18
C VAL A 24 -2.81 3.00 3.15
N ILE A 25 -1.82 2.11 3.28
CA ILE A 25 -2.00 0.72 3.74
C ILE A 25 -1.06 0.57 4.93
N ASP A 26 -1.62 0.21 6.09
CA ASP A 26 -0.84 -0.03 7.30
C ASP A 26 -1.29 -1.34 7.97
N GLN A 27 -0.51 -2.40 7.75
CA GLN A 27 -0.72 -3.70 8.40
C GLN A 27 -0.10 -3.77 9.81
N PHE A 28 0.56 -2.71 10.27
CA PHE A 28 1.14 -2.58 11.60
C PHE A 28 0.30 -1.71 12.53
N TYR A 29 -0.94 -1.41 12.14
CA TYR A 29 -1.88 -0.62 12.93
C TYR A 29 -1.99 -1.15 14.37
N CYS A 30 -1.76 -0.26 15.33
CA CYS A 30 -1.83 -0.55 16.76
C CYS A 30 -2.63 0.55 17.46
N ASP A 31 -3.82 0.22 17.93
CA ASP A 31 -4.73 1.12 18.66
C ASP A 31 -4.48 1.10 20.19
N ARG A 32 -3.44 0.40 20.64
CA ARG A 32 -3.06 0.26 22.05
C ARG A 32 -1.72 0.93 22.31
N SER A 33 -1.43 1.18 23.59
CA SER A 33 -0.13 1.70 24.03
C SER A 33 1.04 0.77 23.68
N SER A 34 0.78 -0.53 23.49
CA SER A 34 1.75 -1.48 22.98
C SER A 34 1.06 -2.64 22.26
N CYS A 35 1.62 -3.02 21.11
CA CYS A 35 1.27 -4.25 20.40
C CYS A 35 2.50 -5.15 20.36
N ARG A 36 2.27 -6.46 20.52
CA ARG A 36 3.34 -7.45 20.36
C ARG A 36 3.59 -7.69 18.88
N ASN A 37 4.85 -7.96 18.52
CA ASN A 37 5.18 -8.49 17.22
C ASN A 37 4.41 -9.78 16.97
N GLN A 38 3.90 -9.94 15.76
CA GLN A 38 3.12 -11.09 15.37
C GLN A 38 3.40 -11.40 13.90
N THR A 39 3.44 -12.69 13.57
CA THR A 39 3.75 -13.18 12.22
C THR A 39 2.51 -13.29 11.32
N SER A 40 1.31 -13.36 11.90
CA SER A 40 0.07 -13.28 11.12
C SER A 40 -0.20 -11.85 10.65
N ALA A 41 -0.84 -11.69 9.50
CA ALA A 41 -1.50 -10.45 9.12
C ALA A 41 -2.71 -10.74 8.23
N VAL A 42 -3.56 -9.74 8.04
CA VAL A 42 -4.68 -9.82 7.10
C VAL A 42 -4.12 -9.77 5.69
N ALA A 43 -4.43 -10.76 4.86
CA ALA A 43 -3.98 -10.79 3.46
C ALA A 43 -4.68 -9.71 2.65
N LEU A 44 -3.90 -8.90 1.93
CA LEU A 44 -4.40 -7.84 1.03
C LEU A 44 -4.01 -8.16 -0.41
N ALA A 45 -5.01 -8.26 -1.29
CA ALA A 45 -4.80 -8.50 -2.71
C ALA A 45 -5.75 -7.68 -3.59
N GLY A 46 -5.35 -7.31 -4.80
CA GLY A 46 -6.26 -6.68 -5.77
C GLY A 46 -6.79 -5.32 -5.32
N ILE A 47 -5.93 -4.47 -4.76
CA ILE A 47 -6.30 -3.12 -4.30
C ILE A 47 -5.97 -2.11 -5.40
N THR A 48 -6.99 -1.47 -5.95
CA THR A 48 -6.83 -0.48 -7.03
C THR A 48 -7.10 0.93 -6.53
N TYR A 49 -6.15 1.84 -6.74
CA TYR A 49 -6.32 3.28 -6.57
C TYR A 49 -6.33 3.95 -7.95
N GLU A 50 -7.46 4.54 -8.32
CA GLU A 50 -7.66 5.16 -9.62
C GLU A 50 -8.12 6.62 -9.50
N ARG A 51 -7.53 7.53 -10.29
CA ARG A 51 -7.98 8.93 -10.40
C ARG A 51 -8.08 9.62 -9.04
N ILE A 52 -7.02 9.51 -8.24
CA ILE A 52 -6.89 10.22 -6.97
C ILE A 52 -6.13 11.51 -7.22
N ARG A 53 -6.73 12.65 -6.85
CA ARG A 53 -6.17 13.98 -7.11
C ARG A 53 -6.25 14.87 -5.88
N GLY A 54 -5.42 15.89 -5.79
CA GLY A 54 -5.55 16.93 -4.77
C GLY A 54 -4.24 17.23 -4.05
N THR A 55 -4.30 17.60 -2.77
CA THR A 55 -3.13 18.10 -2.04
C THR A 55 -2.80 17.32 -0.77
N TYR A 56 -1.52 17.28 -0.41
CA TYR A 56 -1.03 16.64 0.81
C TYR A 56 0.04 17.46 1.56
N THR A 57 0.19 17.18 2.86
CA THR A 57 1.10 17.94 3.74
C THR A 57 2.28 17.14 4.29
N VAL A 58 2.22 15.80 4.33
CA VAL A 58 3.31 14.97 4.91
C VAL A 58 3.91 13.99 3.91
N LYS A 59 3.11 13.08 3.35
CA LYS A 59 3.61 12.05 2.42
C LYS A 59 2.50 11.61 1.46
N PRO A 60 2.76 11.45 0.16
CA PRO A 60 1.72 11.12 -0.82
C PRO A 60 1.19 9.69 -0.68
N VAL A 61 2.07 8.74 -0.33
CA VAL A 61 1.76 7.30 -0.18
C VAL A 61 2.50 6.71 1.00
N HIS A 62 1.80 5.93 1.82
CA HIS A 62 2.38 5.10 2.87
C HIS A 62 1.85 3.66 2.79
N PHE A 63 2.65 2.76 2.24
CA PHE A 63 2.37 1.33 2.19
C PHE A 63 3.32 0.58 3.12
N ALA A 64 2.76 0.04 4.21
CA ALA A 64 3.47 -0.75 5.21
C ALA A 64 2.78 -2.11 5.35
N CYS A 65 3.28 -3.11 4.63
CA CYS A 65 2.76 -4.48 4.65
C CYS A 65 3.68 -5.42 5.42
N SER A 66 3.17 -6.57 5.86
CA SER A 66 3.90 -7.57 6.63
C SER A 66 4.92 -8.29 5.74
N ASP A 67 6.09 -8.61 6.31
CA ASP A 67 7.08 -9.49 5.66
C ASP A 67 6.54 -10.91 5.44
N GLU A 68 5.68 -11.39 6.34
CA GLU A 68 5.09 -12.74 6.30
C GLU A 68 3.87 -12.81 5.37
N VAL A 69 3.13 -11.70 5.25
CA VAL A 69 1.95 -11.60 4.38
C VAL A 69 2.00 -10.29 3.57
N PRO A 70 2.85 -10.22 2.53
CA PRO A 70 2.97 -9.04 1.69
C PRO A 70 1.64 -8.66 1.01
N CYS A 71 1.47 -7.37 0.73
CA CYS A 71 0.37 -6.91 -0.10
C CYS A 71 0.66 -7.22 -1.57
N THR A 72 -0.32 -7.72 -2.30
CA THR A 72 -0.16 -8.15 -3.69
C THR A 72 -1.18 -7.53 -4.62
N ASP A 73 -0.85 -7.45 -5.91
CA ASP A 73 -1.72 -6.92 -6.95
C ASP A 73 -2.29 -5.51 -6.59
N VAL A 74 -1.42 -4.64 -6.04
CA VAL A 74 -1.74 -3.23 -5.74
C VAL A 74 -1.54 -2.38 -6.99
N ILE A 75 -2.60 -1.75 -7.47
CA ILE A 75 -2.57 -0.98 -8.73
C ILE A 75 -2.70 0.51 -8.43
N LEU A 76 -1.77 1.31 -8.98
CA LEU A 76 -1.87 2.77 -9.00
C LEU A 76 -2.11 3.25 -10.44
N ASN A 77 -3.20 4.01 -10.63
CA ASN A 77 -3.60 4.55 -11.93
C ASN A 77 -4.06 6.01 -11.79
N ARG A 78 -3.48 6.92 -12.57
CA ARG A 78 -3.81 8.37 -12.61
C ARG A 78 -3.80 9.03 -11.23
N ILE A 79 -2.68 8.91 -10.51
CA ILE A 79 -2.46 9.55 -9.21
C ILE A 79 -1.76 10.89 -9.40
N SER A 80 -2.35 11.98 -8.89
CA SER A 80 -1.87 13.36 -9.04
C SER A 80 -2.06 14.14 -7.75
N LEU A 81 -1.06 14.12 -6.89
CA LEU A 81 -1.06 14.67 -5.55
C LEU A 81 -0.02 15.79 -5.45
N GLU A 82 -0.45 17.00 -5.14
CA GLU A 82 0.42 18.17 -5.02
C GLU A 82 0.82 18.42 -3.55
N PRO A 83 2.12 18.62 -3.26
CA PRO A 83 2.56 18.97 -1.92
C PRO A 83 2.17 20.42 -1.57
N ILE A 84 1.58 20.63 -0.39
CA ILE A 84 1.43 21.96 0.23
C ILE A 84 2.62 22.21 1.15
N GLN A 85 3.63 22.93 0.63
CA GLN A 85 4.91 23.20 1.31
C GLN A 85 4.78 24.27 2.41
N GLU A 86 3.77 24.19 3.26
CA GLU A 86 3.60 25.10 4.39
C GLU A 86 4.16 24.45 5.67
N SER A 87 5.33 24.84 6.16
CA SER A 87 5.90 24.44 7.48
C SER A 87 6.06 22.94 7.82
N TYR A 88 5.47 22.02 7.05
CA TYR A 88 5.48 20.59 7.31
C TYR A 88 6.74 19.95 6.73
N HIS A 89 7.32 19.02 7.47
CA HIS A 89 8.41 18.20 6.96
C HIS A 89 7.84 17.11 6.05
N MET A 90 8.08 17.27 4.74
CA MET A 90 7.62 16.32 3.73
C MET A 90 8.56 15.13 3.59
N TYR A 91 7.96 13.96 3.37
CA TYR A 91 8.68 12.71 3.16
C TYR A 91 8.39 12.13 1.79
N GLN A 92 9.38 11.41 1.26
CA GLN A 92 9.23 10.61 0.05
C GLN A 92 8.16 9.49 0.25
N PRO A 93 7.55 9.00 -0.84
CA PRO A 93 6.66 7.84 -0.78
C PRO A 93 7.32 6.67 -0.04
N TYR A 94 6.53 5.95 0.76
CA TYR A 94 7.01 4.79 1.50
C TYR A 94 6.30 3.53 1.03
N CYS A 95 7.09 2.51 0.70
CA CYS A 95 6.62 1.21 0.30
C CYS A 95 7.43 0.14 1.04
N TRP A 96 6.74 -0.79 1.69
CA TRP A 96 7.33 -1.95 2.34
C TRP A 96 6.45 -3.17 2.11
N GLN A 97 7.03 -4.23 1.55
CA GLN A 97 6.35 -5.51 1.26
C GLN A 97 5.06 -5.36 0.46
N VAL A 98 5.05 -4.42 -0.50
CA VAL A 98 3.91 -4.15 -1.38
C VAL A 98 4.31 -4.39 -2.82
N PHE A 99 3.53 -5.24 -3.48
CA PHE A 99 3.77 -5.70 -4.84
C PHE A 99 2.58 -5.37 -5.74
N GLY A 100 2.86 -4.88 -6.93
CA GLY A 100 1.83 -4.53 -7.90
C GLY A 100 2.35 -3.67 -9.03
N ASP A 101 1.50 -2.84 -9.63
CA ASP A 101 1.80 -2.17 -10.90
C ASP A 101 1.41 -0.69 -10.90
N LEU A 102 2.30 0.14 -11.46
CA LEU A 102 2.01 1.52 -11.86
C LEU A 102 1.49 1.52 -13.30
N GLN A 103 0.18 1.74 -13.49
CA GLN A 103 -0.42 1.75 -14.84
C GLN A 103 -0.19 3.07 -15.60
N THR A 104 0.04 4.16 -14.87
CA THR A 104 0.41 5.45 -15.43
C THR A 104 1.48 6.12 -14.58
N PRO A 105 2.25 7.07 -15.13
CA PRO A 105 3.09 7.95 -14.31
C PRO A 105 2.27 8.61 -13.20
N THR A 106 2.88 8.77 -12.03
CA THR A 106 2.28 9.42 -10.87
C THR A 106 2.96 10.75 -10.62
N GLU A 107 2.21 11.71 -10.08
CA GLU A 107 2.74 12.98 -9.59
C GLU A 107 2.43 13.06 -8.08
N PRO A 108 3.44 13.16 -7.19
CA PRO A 108 4.87 12.92 -7.46
C PRO A 108 5.14 11.45 -7.88
N PRO A 109 6.35 11.14 -8.40
CA PRO A 109 6.76 9.77 -8.72
C PRO A 109 6.72 8.85 -7.48
N ILE A 110 6.19 7.63 -7.64
CA ILE A 110 6.09 6.60 -6.59
C ILE A 110 6.94 5.39 -7.01
N ASP A 111 8.26 5.55 -6.97
CA ASP A 111 9.20 4.57 -7.51
C ASP A 111 9.49 3.39 -6.55
N CYS A 112 8.89 3.39 -5.35
CA CYS A 112 9.13 2.37 -4.33
C CYS A 112 8.24 1.13 -4.44
N LEU A 113 7.20 1.14 -5.30
CA LEU A 113 6.31 0.01 -5.49
C LEU A 113 7.06 -1.14 -6.18
N MET A 114 7.06 -2.34 -5.59
CA MET A 114 7.75 -3.48 -6.18
C MET A 114 6.91 -4.07 -7.30
N VAL A 115 7.46 -4.09 -8.51
CA VAL A 115 6.74 -4.61 -9.69
C VAL A 115 6.62 -6.15 -9.62
N GLY A 116 5.41 -6.66 -9.86
CA GLY A 116 5.15 -8.10 -9.95
C GLY A 116 4.61 -8.72 -8.65
N LYS A 117 5.16 -9.88 -8.25
CA LYS A 117 4.69 -10.66 -7.09
C LYS A 117 5.86 -10.99 -6.15
N PRO A 118 5.60 -11.21 -4.84
CA PRO A 118 6.63 -11.65 -3.92
C PRO A 118 7.24 -12.96 -4.43
N ALA A 119 8.56 -13.11 -4.32
CA ALA A 119 9.21 -14.38 -4.60
C ALA A 119 8.60 -15.44 -3.67
N LYS A 120 8.06 -16.52 -4.24
CA LYS A 120 7.50 -17.62 -3.43
C LYS A 120 8.60 -18.14 -2.50
N ALA A 121 8.45 -17.95 -1.19
CA ALA A 121 9.13 -18.80 -0.22
C ALA A 121 8.75 -20.26 -0.53
N HIS A 122 9.75 -21.13 -0.64
CA HIS A 122 9.68 -22.54 -1.04
C HIS A 122 8.28 -23.16 -1.09
N THR A 123 7.85 -23.47 -2.30
CA THR A 123 6.67 -24.30 -2.56
C THR A 123 6.95 -25.68 -1.99
N GLN A 124 6.17 -26.12 -1.01
CA GLN A 124 5.89 -27.54 -0.81
C GLN A 124 4.40 -27.74 -1.06
N SER A 125 4.03 -27.57 -2.33
CA SER A 125 2.73 -27.96 -2.87
C SER A 125 2.98 -28.82 -4.10
N ASP A 126 3.62 -29.96 -3.87
CA ASP A 126 3.49 -31.14 -4.73
C ASP A 126 2.77 -32.19 -3.91
N ARG A 127 1.43 -32.11 -3.86
CA ARG A 127 0.53 -33.25 -3.63
C ARG A 127 -0.82 -32.98 -4.27
N ASP A 128 -0.82 -32.82 -5.59
CA ASP A 128 -1.91 -33.36 -6.41
C ASP A 128 -1.55 -34.83 -6.68
N ALA A 129 -2.07 -35.72 -5.84
CA ALA A 129 -2.09 -37.15 -6.09
C ALA A 129 -3.40 -37.74 -5.54
N CYS A 130 -4.23 -38.14 -6.51
CA CYS A 130 -5.54 -38.81 -6.46
C CYS A 130 -6.76 -37.98 -6.06
#